data_AF-A0A6J6G636-F1
#
_entry.id   AF-A0A6J6G636-F1
#
_cell.length_a   1.000
_cell.length_b   1.000
_cell.length_c   1.000
_cell.angle_alpha   90.00
_cell.angle_beta   90.00
_cell.angle_gamma   90.00
#
_symmetry.space_group_name_H-M   'P 1'
#
loop_
_entity.id
_entity.type
_entity.pdbx_description
1 polymer ?
#
loop_
_entity_poly.entity_id
_entity_poly.type
_entity_poly.pdbx_seq_one_letter_code
_entity_poly.pdbx_strand_id
1 'polypeptide(L)'
;MGSAGSVSAYSATPPVGTEPVEMQTLSQQPPDTNDFMDLERDVTSCISSNPLPGCGRQPTNSGDRGGWQQLLLFAIMFGGMSVIFWRVFLAVRLRDRQST
;
A
#
# COMPACT_ATOMS: atom_id res chain seq x y z
N MET A 1 -48.81 -17.66 12.32
CA MET A 1 -47.61 -16.81 12.45
C MET A 1 -46.50 -17.47 11.65
N GLY A 2 -45.96 -16.80 10.64
CA GLY A 2 -44.94 -17.33 9.73
C GLY A 2 -45.32 -17.20 8.26
N SER A 3 -45.30 -15.96 7.72
CA SER A 3 -45.48 -15.71 6.30
C SER A 3 -44.12 -15.63 5.61
N ALA A 4 -44.00 -16.34 4.49
CA ALA A 4 -42.83 -16.44 3.65
C ALA A 4 -42.31 -15.06 3.20
N GLY A 5 -41.00 -14.84 3.36
CA GLY A 5 -40.31 -13.69 2.79
C GLY A 5 -40.07 -13.91 1.31
N SER A 6 -40.83 -13.21 0.46
CA SER A 6 -40.60 -13.16 -0.98
C SER A 6 -39.45 -12.18 -1.28
N VAL A 7 -38.33 -12.67 -1.77
CA VAL A 7 -37.25 -11.86 -2.35
C VAL A 7 -37.71 -11.27 -3.68
N SER A 8 -37.98 -9.96 -3.71
CA SER A 8 -38.07 -9.20 -4.96
C SER A 8 -36.70 -8.63 -5.30
N ALA A 9 -36.06 -9.20 -6.31
CA ALA A 9 -34.95 -8.56 -7.00
C ALA A 9 -35.50 -7.45 -7.89
N TYR A 10 -35.52 -6.22 -7.38
CA TYR A 10 -35.75 -5.03 -8.21
C TYR A 10 -34.39 -4.57 -8.75
N SER A 11 -34.17 -4.85 -10.02
CA SER A 11 -33.22 -4.16 -10.88
C SER A 11 -33.57 -2.67 -10.87
N ALA A 12 -32.83 -1.87 -10.11
CA ALA A 12 -32.99 -0.42 -10.11
C ALA A 12 -31.94 0.20 -11.04
N THR A 13 -32.40 0.64 -12.21
CA THR A 13 -31.71 1.61 -13.07
C THR A 13 -31.32 2.84 -12.24
N PRO A 14 -30.09 3.38 -12.35
CA PRO A 14 -29.73 4.56 -11.56
C PRO A 14 -30.60 5.76 -11.98
N PRO A 15 -31.21 6.49 -11.02
CA PRO A 15 -31.95 7.70 -11.33
C PRO A 15 -30.97 8.79 -11.81
N VAL A 16 -31.16 9.23 -13.05
CA VAL A 16 -30.63 10.52 -13.52
C VAL A 16 -31.39 11.60 -12.75
N GLY A 17 -30.77 12.09 -11.68
CA GLY A 17 -31.25 13.19 -10.87
C GLY A 17 -30.28 14.36 -10.96
N THR A 18 -30.69 15.42 -11.65
CA THR A 18 -30.10 16.77 -11.63
C THR A 18 -30.45 17.45 -10.32
N GLU A 19 -29.56 17.36 -9.33
CA GLU A 19 -29.53 18.22 -8.13
C GLU A 19 -28.05 18.63 -7.89
N PRO A 20 -27.73 19.93 -7.76
CA PRO A 20 -26.37 20.36 -7.50
C PRO A 20 -26.01 20.11 -6.04
N VAL A 21 -25.20 19.08 -5.77
CA VAL A 21 -24.61 18.87 -4.45
C VAL A 21 -23.57 19.98 -4.22
N GLU A 22 -23.88 20.85 -3.28
CA GLU A 22 -23.07 21.97 -2.81
C GLU A 22 -21.63 21.51 -2.51
N MET A 23 -20.69 21.96 -3.35
CA MET A 23 -19.27 21.71 -3.22
C MET A 23 -18.72 22.57 -2.08
N GLN A 24 -18.50 21.95 -0.92
CA GLN A 24 -17.74 22.58 0.15
C GLN A 24 -16.38 23.03 -0.38
N THR A 25 -16.18 24.33 -0.23
CA THR A 25 -15.00 25.08 -0.65
C THR A 25 -13.84 24.74 0.28
N LEU A 26 -13.09 23.70 -0.06
CA LEU A 26 -11.65 23.67 0.20
C LEU A 26 -11.00 23.54 -1.17
N SER A 27 -10.27 24.58 -1.60
CA SER A 27 -9.48 24.51 -2.83
C SER A 27 -8.42 23.42 -2.70
N GLN A 28 -8.80 22.21 -3.08
CA GLN A 28 -7.88 21.18 -3.52
C GLN A 28 -8.53 20.57 -4.74
N GLN A 29 -8.25 21.16 -5.91
CA GLN A 29 -8.40 20.46 -7.17
C GLN A 29 -7.78 19.07 -6.95
N PRO A 30 -8.52 17.97 -7.10
CA PRO A 30 -7.89 16.67 -7.22
C PRO A 30 -6.85 16.81 -8.33
N PRO A 31 -5.59 16.38 -8.15
CA PRO A 31 -4.72 16.28 -9.31
C PRO A 31 -5.46 15.38 -10.31
N ASP A 32 -5.89 15.94 -11.45
CA ASP A 32 -6.56 15.20 -12.55
C ASP A 32 -5.62 14.17 -13.20
N THR A 33 -4.44 13.97 -12.60
CA THR A 33 -3.43 13.01 -12.98
C THR A 33 -3.34 12.01 -11.84
N ASN A 34 -3.93 10.82 -12.03
CA ASN A 34 -3.65 9.70 -11.15
C ASN A 34 -2.15 9.43 -11.24
N ASP A 35 -1.39 9.65 -10.17
CA ASP A 35 0.07 9.41 -10.11
C ASP A 35 0.45 7.98 -10.56
N PHE A 36 -0.50 7.05 -10.51
CA PHE A 36 -0.38 5.68 -11.00
C PHE A 36 -0.33 5.54 -12.53
N MET A 37 -0.65 6.59 -13.29
CA MET A 37 -0.73 6.59 -14.77
C MET A 37 0.46 7.24 -15.50
N ASP A 38 1.30 8.03 -14.81
CA ASP A 38 2.56 8.63 -15.32
C ASP A 38 3.76 7.66 -15.55
N LEU A 39 3.54 6.54 -16.25
CA LEU A 39 4.44 5.36 -16.24
C LEU A 39 5.43 5.50 -17.40
N GLU A 40 6.62 4.92 -17.31
CA GLU A 40 7.61 4.96 -18.41
C GLU A 40 7.10 4.28 -19.71
N ARG A 41 6.04 3.47 -19.61
CA ARG A 41 5.35 2.77 -20.70
C ARG A 41 3.84 2.69 -20.47
N ASP A 42 3.06 2.62 -21.55
CA ASP A 42 1.60 2.44 -21.46
C ASP A 42 1.22 1.26 -20.55
N VAL A 43 0.29 1.50 -19.61
CA VAL A 43 -0.17 0.51 -18.62
C VAL A 43 -0.67 -0.79 -19.24
N THR A 44 -1.24 -0.72 -20.46
CA THR A 44 -1.71 -1.87 -21.24
C THR A 44 -0.57 -2.78 -21.72
N SER A 45 0.63 -2.23 -21.91
CA SER A 45 1.82 -3.02 -22.27
C SER A 45 2.48 -3.71 -21.07
N CYS A 46 2.13 -3.27 -19.86
CA CYS A 46 2.69 -3.74 -18.60
C CYS A 46 1.73 -4.66 -17.81
N ILE A 47 0.52 -4.88 -18.31
CA ILE A 47 -0.46 -5.78 -17.71
C ILE A 47 -0.19 -7.23 -18.18
N SER A 48 0.68 -7.91 -17.45
CA SER A 48 1.02 -9.32 -17.68
C SER A 48 1.45 -9.96 -16.37
N SER A 49 1.34 -11.29 -16.26
CA SER A 49 1.90 -12.05 -15.14
C SER A 49 3.42 -11.87 -15.01
N ASN A 50 4.08 -11.59 -16.14
CA ASN A 50 5.49 -11.23 -16.20
C ASN A 50 5.64 -9.87 -16.91
N PRO A 51 5.57 -8.74 -16.18
CA PRO A 51 5.74 -7.43 -16.78
C PRO A 51 7.15 -7.26 -17.34
N LEU A 52 7.26 -6.54 -18.46
CA LEU A 52 8.54 -6.21 -19.07
C LEU A 52 9.36 -5.33 -18.11
N PRO A 53 10.71 -5.35 -18.21
CA PRO A 53 11.54 -4.40 -17.45
C PRO A 53 11.14 -2.95 -17.82
N GLY A 54 11.08 -2.07 -16.83
CA GLY A 54 10.63 -0.67 -17.00
C GLY A 54 9.12 -0.46 -16.85
N CYS A 55 8.35 -1.48 -16.45
CA CYS A 55 6.92 -1.34 -16.14
C CYS A 55 6.59 -0.71 -14.77
N GLY A 56 7.54 -0.01 -14.17
CA GLY A 56 7.40 0.72 -12.90
C GLY A 56 7.84 2.17 -13.04
N ARG A 57 7.67 2.96 -11.98
CA ARG A 57 8.22 4.32 -11.89
C ARG A 57 9.47 4.35 -11.03
N GLN A 58 10.36 5.31 -11.29
CA GLN A 58 11.33 5.71 -10.30
C GLN A 58 10.62 6.25 -9.05
N PRO A 59 11.04 5.86 -7.84
CA PRO A 59 10.46 6.37 -6.61
C PRO A 59 10.86 7.84 -6.43
N THR A 60 9.86 8.73 -6.40
CA THR A 60 10.04 10.17 -6.18
C THR A 60 9.45 10.61 -4.84
N ASN A 61 8.43 9.91 -4.38
CA ASN A 61 7.71 10.20 -3.15
C ASN A 61 7.88 9.11 -2.09
N SER A 62 7.56 9.51 -0.86
CA SER A 62 7.57 8.69 0.36
C SER A 62 6.73 7.41 0.28
N GLY A 63 5.66 7.44 -0.51
CA GLY A 63 4.72 6.31 -0.69
C GLY A 63 5.08 5.37 -1.84
N ASP A 64 6.12 5.68 -2.62
CA ASP A 64 6.48 4.89 -3.79
C ASP A 64 7.16 3.58 -3.40
N ARG A 65 6.82 2.50 -4.11
CA ARG A 65 7.40 1.18 -3.88
C ARG A 65 8.88 1.18 -4.26
N GLY A 66 9.71 0.60 -3.38
CA GLY A 66 11.16 0.54 -3.60
C GLY A 66 11.88 1.87 -3.37
N GLY A 67 11.19 2.88 -2.83
CA GLY A 67 11.80 4.15 -2.44
C GLY A 67 12.75 4.03 -1.24
N TRP A 68 13.57 5.07 -1.05
CA TRP A 68 14.56 5.11 0.02
C TRP A 68 13.95 4.99 1.43
N GLN A 69 12.73 5.50 1.62
CA GLN A 69 12.04 5.43 2.91
C GLN A 69 11.60 4.02 3.26
N GLN A 70 11.20 3.23 2.27
CA GLN A 70 10.86 1.82 2.48
C GLN A 70 12.11 1.02 2.90
N LEU A 71 13.26 1.30 2.28
CA LEU A 71 14.54 0.71 2.67
C LEU A 71 14.96 1.13 4.09
N LEU A 72 14.73 2.39 4.45
CA LEU A 72 15.00 2.89 5.80
C LEU A 72 14.14 2.17 6.84
N LEU A 73 12.83 2.01 6.58
CA LEU A 73 11.95 1.25 7.47
C LEU A 73 12.41 -0.20 7.62
N PHE A 74 12.76 -0.85 6.51
CA PHE A 74 13.33 -2.20 6.52
C PHE A 74 14.60 -2.27 7.40
N ALA A 75 15.50 -1.30 7.26
CA ALA A 75 16.73 -1.23 8.05
C ALA A 75 16.46 -1.04 9.55
N ILE A 76 15.45 -0.25 9.93
CA ILE A 76 15.06 -0.07 11.34
C ILE A 76 14.53 -1.38 11.92
N MET A 77 13.64 -2.07 11.21
CA MET A 77 13.11 -3.37 11.65
C MET A 77 14.22 -4.41 11.79
N PHE A 78 15.10 -4.50 10.78
CA PHE A 78 16.24 -5.41 10.81
C PHE A 78 17.24 -5.06 11.92
N GLY A 79 17.49 -3.76 12.13
CA GLY A 79 18.34 -3.25 13.20
C GLY A 79 17.81 -3.59 14.59
N GLY A 80 16.51 -3.44 14.82
CA GLY A 80 15.86 -3.81 16.08
C GLY A 80 16.05 -5.29 16.40
N MET A 81 15.80 -6.18 15.43
CA MET A 81 16.03 -7.62 15.59
C MET A 81 17.52 -7.92 15.85
N SER A 82 18.43 -7.30 15.10
CA SER A 82 19.87 -7.51 15.23
C SER A 82 20.41 -7.14 16.61
N VAL A 83 19.93 -6.05 17.20
CA VAL A 83 20.34 -5.60 18.54
C VAL A 83 19.94 -6.62 19.61
N ILE A 84 18.72 -7.15 19.54
CA ILE A 84 18.24 -8.16 20.49
C ILE A 84 19.12 -9.41 20.41
N PHE A 85 19.32 -9.94 19.20
CA PHE A 85 20.20 -11.11 18.97
C PHE A 85 21.61 -10.87 19.50
N TRP A 86 22.20 -9.71 19.22
CA TRP A 86 23.53 -9.35 19.69
C TRP A 86 23.63 -9.36 21.22
N ARG A 87 22.64 -8.79 21.92
CA ARG A 87 22.62 -8.75 23.39
C ARG A 87 22.51 -10.15 23.99
N VAL A 88 21.63 -10.98 23.46
CA VAL A 88 21.48 -12.38 23.91
C VAL A 88 22.76 -13.16 23.67
N PHE A 89 23.37 -13.03 22.49
CA PHE A 89 24.62 -13.70 22.16
C PHE A 89 25.76 -13.33 23.12
N LEU A 90 25.94 -12.03 23.41
CA LEU A 90 26.94 -11.58 24.36
C LEU A 90 26.67 -12.12 25.76
N ALA A 91 25.43 -12.07 26.23
CA ALA A 91 25.06 -12.56 27.56
C ALA A 91 25.37 -14.06 27.73
N VAL A 92 25.05 -14.87 26.72
CA VAL A 92 25.36 -16.31 26.73
C VAL A 92 26.87 -16.53 26.73
N ARG A 93 27.62 -15.86 25.85
CA ARG A 93 29.07 -15.99 25.77
C ARG A 93 29.79 -15.59 27.06
N LEU A 94 29.29 -14.58 27.76
CA LEU A 94 29.82 -14.16 29.08
C LEU A 94 29.57 -15.23 30.14
N ARG A 95 28.36 -15.81 30.17
CA ARG A 95 28.01 -16.89 31.10
C ARG A 95 28.85 -18.14 30.89
N ASP A 96 29.05 -18.53 29.62
CA ASP A 96 29.81 -19.73 29.28
C ASP A 96 31.28 -19.61 29.72
N ARG A 97 31.85 -18.39 29.66
CA ARG A 97 33.20 -18.09 30.15
C ARG A 97 33.34 -18.12 31.67
N GLN A 98 32.27 -17.88 32.41
CA GLN A 98 32.26 -17.91 33.87
C GLN A 98 32.00 -19.31 34.43
N SER A 99 31.50 -20.21 33.58
CA SER A 99 31.14 -21.59 33.95
C SER A 99 32.26 -22.60 33.64
N THR A 100 33.40 -22.13 33.10
CA THR A 100 34.64 -22.89 32.89
C THR A 100 35.71 -22.34 33.82
#